data_AF-A0A925SFL7-F1
#
_entry.id   AF-A0A925SFL7-F1
#
_cell.length_a   1.000
_cell.length_b   1.000
_cell.length_c   1.000
_cell.angle_alpha   90.00
_cell.angle_beta   90.00
_cell.angle_gamma   90.00
#
_symmetry.space_group_name_H-M   'P 1'
#
loop_
_entity.id
_entity.type
_entity.pdbx_description
1 polymer ?
#
loop_
_entity_poly.entity_id
_entity_poly.type
_entity_poly.pdbx_seq_one_letter_code
_entity_poly.pdbx_strand_id
1 'polypeptide(L)' 'MRLVQFTDRSGARRVAASEDGKTLRVLAGVARTYDLALAAARANSSLESAAKAKLGSERLSYDEIVNEKRL' A
#
# COMPACT_ATOMS: atom_id res chain seq x y z
N MET A 1 7.62 7.09 5.37
CA MET A 1 6.87 6.19 4.47
C MET A 1 5.57 6.84 4.02
N ARG A 2 5.18 6.70 2.75
CA ARG A 2 3.86 7.09 2.22
C ARG A 2 3.06 5.84 1.86
N LEU A 3 1.77 5.81 2.19
CA LEU A 3 0.84 4.77 1.75
C LEU A 3 0.04 5.27 0.56
N VAL A 4 -0.10 4.42 -0.44
CA VAL A 4 -0.80 4.71 -1.68
C VAL A 4 -1.82 3.62 -1.92
N GLN A 5 -3.08 3.97 -1.93
CA GLN A 5 -4.14 3.08 -2.39
C GLN A 5 -4.30 3.26 -3.90
N PHE A 6 -4.48 2.17 -4.62
CA PHE A 6 -4.65 2.17 -6.07
C PHE A 6 -5.50 0.99 -6.51
N THR A 7 -5.99 1.04 -7.74
CA THR A 7 -6.70 -0.06 -8.38
C THR A 7 -5.73 -0.85 -9.24
N ASP A 8 -5.69 -2.17 -9.13
CA ASP A 8 -4.85 -3.01 -9.97
C ASP A 8 -5.40 -3.20 -11.40
N ARG A 9 -4.66 -3.87 -12.29
CA ARG A 9 -5.13 -4.12 -13.68
C ARG A 9 -6.35 -5.05 -13.75
N SER A 10 -6.65 -5.79 -12.67
CA SER A 10 -7.85 -6.61 -12.55
C SER A 10 -9.06 -5.83 -12.01
N GLY A 11 -8.88 -4.56 -11.63
CA GLY A 11 -9.91 -3.75 -11.01
C GLY A 11 -9.98 -3.88 -9.48
N ALA A 12 -9.06 -4.63 -8.86
CA ALA A 12 -9.05 -4.83 -7.42
C ALA A 12 -8.31 -3.70 -6.69
N ARG A 13 -8.84 -3.27 -5.53
CA ARG A 13 -8.17 -2.25 -4.71
C ARG A 13 -7.00 -2.86 -3.95
N ARG A 14 -5.87 -2.18 -3.96
CA ARG A 14 -4.65 -2.58 -3.26
C ARG A 14 -4.01 -1.37 -2.60
N VAL A 15 -3.17 -1.63 -1.61
CA VAL A 15 -2.36 -0.61 -0.94
C VAL A 15 -0.89 -0.93 -1.13
N ALA A 16 -0.08 0.08 -1.42
CA ALA A 16 1.36 0.00 -1.46
C ALA A 16 2.00 1.01 -0.50
N ALA A 17 3.21 0.73 -0.07
CA ALA A 17 4.06 1.65 0.68
C ALA A 17 5.23 2.11 -0.20
N SER A 18 5.62 3.37 -0.04
CA SER A 18 6.80 3.95 -0.68
C SER A 18 7.67 4.67 0.34
N GLU A 19 8.98 4.43 0.23
CA GLU A 19 9.99 5.12 1.04
C GLU A 19 10.65 6.27 0.28
N ASP A 20 10.81 6.11 -1.05
CA ASP A 20 11.47 7.04 -1.96
C ASP A 20 10.50 7.91 -2.78
N GLY A 21 9.20 7.62 -2.73
CA GLY A 21 8.17 8.27 -3.53
C GLY A 21 8.13 7.84 -5.00
N LYS A 22 8.97 6.88 -5.41
CA LYS A 22 9.09 6.40 -6.80
C LYS A 22 8.72 4.92 -6.90
N THR A 23 9.21 4.14 -5.96
CA THR A 23 8.99 2.70 -5.88
C THR A 23 7.85 2.43 -4.90
N LEU A 24 6.82 1.75 -5.38
CA LEU A 24 5.71 1.24 -4.58
C LEU A 24 5.96 -0.23 -4.26
N ARG A 25 5.94 -0.61 -2.99
CA ARG A 25 5.91 -2.01 -2.56
C ARG A 25 4.51 -2.38 -2.13
N VAL A 26 3.90 -3.34 -2.80
CA VAL A 26 2.49 -3.69 -2.55
C VAL A 26 2.36 -4.46 -1.24
N LEU A 27 1.38 -4.09 -0.42
CA LEU A 27 1.07 -4.79 0.82
C LEU A 27 0.24 -6.05 0.52
N ALA A 28 0.64 -7.17 1.11
CA ALA A 28 -0.05 -8.44 0.97
C ALA A 28 -1.36 -8.46 1.79
N GLY A 29 -2.47 -8.76 1.11
CA GLY A 29 -3.78 -8.90 1.75
C GLY A 29 -4.38 -7.60 2.29
N VAL A 30 -3.94 -6.44 1.80
CA VAL A 30 -4.46 -5.13 2.23
C VAL A 30 -5.07 -4.39 1.04
N ALA A 31 -6.38 -4.20 1.08
CA ALA A 31 -7.14 -3.51 0.04
C ALA A 31 -7.44 -2.03 0.36
N ARG A 32 -7.43 -1.67 1.64
CA ARG A 32 -7.75 -0.31 2.11
C ARG A 32 -6.81 0.12 3.21
N THR A 33 -6.40 1.39 3.18
CA THR A 33 -5.57 1.99 4.24
C THR A 33 -6.30 2.03 5.59
N TYR A 34 -7.62 2.16 5.58
CA TYR A 34 -8.46 2.11 6.78
C TYR A 34 -8.32 0.78 7.53
N ASP A 35 -8.40 -0.36 6.84
CA ASP A 35 -8.29 -1.68 7.46
C ASP A 35 -6.91 -1.89 8.09
N LEU A 36 -5.87 -1.37 7.45
CA LEU A 36 -4.51 -1.38 7.98
C LEU A 36 -4.39 -0.53 9.25
N ALA A 37 -4.98 0.67 9.27
CA ALA A 37 -4.98 1.55 10.44
C ALA A 37 -5.77 0.96 11.60
N LEU A 38 -6.92 0.36 11.32
CA LEU A 38 -7.72 -0.34 12.33
C LEU A 38 -6.96 -1.53 12.93
N ALA A 39 -6.28 -2.32 12.11
CA ALA A 39 -5.42 -3.41 12.58
C ALA A 39 -4.26 -2.91 13.44
N ALA A 40 -3.60 -1.81 13.02
CA ALA A 40 -2.51 -1.20 13.77
C ALA A 40 -2.96 -0.73 15.15
N ALA A 41 -4.11 -0.03 15.22
CA ALA A 41 -4.71 0.44 16.47
C ALA A 41 -5.08 -0.72 17.41
N ARG A 42 -5.72 -1.77 16.88
CA ARG A 42 -6.05 -2.98 17.67
C ARG A 42 -4.82 -3.69 18.22
N ALA A 43 -3.71 -3.67 17.49
CA ALA A 43 -2.44 -4.25 17.90
C ALA A 43 -1.58 -3.30 18.75
N ASN A 44 -2.09 -2.11 19.10
CA ASN A 44 -1.34 -1.06 19.79
C ASN A 44 0.03 -0.76 19.13
N SER A 45 0.03 -0.74 17.79
CA SER A 45 1.23 -0.60 16.96
C SER A 45 1.11 0.60 16.01
N SER A 46 2.24 1.09 15.50
CA SER A 46 2.22 2.18 14.53
C SER A 46 1.76 1.71 13.15
N LEU A 47 1.12 2.60 12.38
CA LEU A 47 0.73 2.34 11.00
C LEU A 47 1.94 1.94 10.13
N GLU A 48 3.11 2.51 10.42
CA GLU A 48 4.35 2.14 9.75
C GLU A 48 4.75 0.69 10.05
N SER A 49 4.69 0.26 11.31
CA SER A 49 5.02 -1.11 11.69
C SER A 49 4.05 -2.12 11.05
N ALA A 50 2.75 -1.79 11.05
CA ALA A 50 1.73 -2.63 10.41
C ALA A 50 1.94 -2.73 8.90
N ALA A 51 2.30 -1.63 8.22
CA ALA A 51 2.62 -1.64 6.79
C ALA A 51 3.86 -2.48 6.50
N LYS A 52 4.95 -2.29 7.28
CA LYS A 52 6.21 -3.04 7.16
C LYS A 52 5.98 -4.55 7.30
N ALA A 53 5.16 -4.96 8.27
CA ALA A 53 4.80 -6.36 8.48
C ALA A 53 4.00 -6.99 7.31
N LYS A 54 3.39 -6.17 6.45
CA LYS A 54 2.59 -6.59 5.30
C LYS A 54 3.29 -6.36 3.97
N LEU A 55 4.53 -5.88 3.94
CA LEU A 55 5.26 -5.63 2.68
C LEU A 55 5.42 -6.93 1.89
N GLY A 56 4.87 -6.94 0.68
CA GLY A 56 5.07 -8.01 -0.28
C GLY A 56 6.40 -7.89 -1.04
N SER A 57 6.58 -8.83 -1.97
CA SER A 57 7.68 -8.86 -2.95
C SER A 57 7.38 -8.05 -4.21
N GLU A 58 6.10 -7.81 -4.50
CA GLU A 58 5.64 -7.05 -5.67
C GLU A 58 6.04 -5.57 -5.57
N ARG A 59 6.65 -5.08 -6.64
CA ARG A 59 7.09 -3.69 -6.78
C ARG A 59 6.47 -3.08 -8.03
N LEU A 60 5.99 -1.85 -7.88
CA LEU A 60 5.37 -1.06 -8.95
C LEU A 60 6.01 0.32 -9.01
N SER A 61 5.95 0.96 -10.18
CA SER A 61 6.34 2.36 -10.34
C SER A 61 5.18 3.27 -9.96
N TYR A 62 5.43 4.29 -9.14
CA TYR A 62 4.42 5.28 -8.78
C TYR A 62 3.91 6.03 -10.03
N ASP A 63 4.83 6.42 -10.92
CA ASP A 63 4.50 7.08 -12.19
C ASP A 63 3.60 6.22 -13.07
N GLU A 64 3.80 4.89 -13.11
CA GLU A 64 2.92 4.00 -13.88
C GLU A 64 1.48 4.06 -13.38
N ILE A 65 1.27 4.00 -12.05
CA ILE A 65 -0.07 4.06 -11.46
C ILE A 65 -0.77 5.38 -11.75
N VAL A 66 -0.03 6.50 -11.67
CA VAL A 66 -0.57 7.84 -11.96
C VAL A 66 -0.91 7.98 -13.45
N ASN A 67 0.00 7.58 -14.34
CA ASN A 67 -0.19 7.68 -15.79
C ASN A 67 -1.32 6.78 -16.29
N GLU A 68 -1.49 5.61 -15.69
CA GLU A 68 -2.61 4.69 -15.97
C GLU A 68 -3.94 5.14 -15.32
N LYS A 69 -3.97 6.28 -14.58
CA LYS A 69 -5.15 6.82 -13.88
C LYS A 69 -5.79 5.82 -12.90
N ARG A 70 -4.95 5.10 -12.16
CA ARG A 70 -5.35 4.01 -11.25
C ARG A 70 -5.30 4.41 -9.76
N LEU A 71 -5.13 5.69 -9.45
CA LEU A 71 -5.08 6.23 -8.08
C LEU A 71 -6.49 6.39 -7.48
#